data_AF-A0A937VRU3-F1
#
_entry.id   AF-A0A937VRU3-F1
#
_cell.length_a   1.000
_cell.length_b   1.000
_cell.length_c   1.000
_cell.angle_alpha   90.00
_cell.angle_beta   90.00
_cell.angle_gamma   90.00
#
_symmetry.space_group_name_H-M   'P 1'
#
loop_
_entity.id
_entity.type
_entity.pdbx_description
1 polymer ?
#
loop_
_entity_poly.entity_id
_entity_poly.type
_entity_poly.pdbx_seq_one_letter_code
_entity_poly.pdbx_strand_id
1 'polypeptide(L)'
;MVKTPEIFNQEKIESKKVIFLGNEIIRRDSGERWFLTEDEIKKAKNFYEKEKINPLTKENLYLAGIDAILSIGENSKKQKKILKKLQDAGLDEPKKIIGQADKLEKLLKESDYKPRFYNKIPKFILGFSSWFLRSNLPNEIIRDTKKEKGIEFRDKLADRHSLDKVPGMGPKVASLFLVLCGYENVAVLDLHMWRFLNAHSKFPEKIPDERHSGL
;
A
#
# COMPACT_ATOMS: atom_id res chain seq x y z
N MET A 1 24.50 -25.02 -18.48
CA MET A 1 24.92 -24.17 -17.35
C MET A 1 24.04 -22.93 -17.34
N VAL A 2 23.12 -22.85 -16.38
CA VAL A 2 22.23 -21.70 -16.20
C VAL A 2 23.03 -20.62 -15.49
N LYS A 3 23.21 -19.46 -16.13
CA LYS A 3 23.83 -18.28 -15.49
C LYS A 3 22.85 -17.74 -14.45
N THR A 4 23.24 -17.80 -13.18
CA THR A 4 22.58 -17.12 -12.07
C THR A 4 22.57 -15.60 -12.37
N PRO A 5 21.44 -14.90 -12.24
CA PRO A 5 21.41 -13.45 -12.44
C PRO A 5 22.23 -12.75 -11.36
N GLU A 6 23.03 -11.77 -11.75
CA GLU A 6 23.80 -10.90 -10.87
C GLU A 6 22.89 -10.28 -9.80
N ILE A 7 23.23 -10.60 -8.55
CA ILE A 7 22.55 -10.13 -7.34
C ILE A 7 22.81 -8.63 -7.23
N PHE A 8 21.71 -7.86 -7.12
CA PHE A 8 21.59 -6.53 -6.52
C PHE A 8 22.92 -5.81 -6.22
N ASN A 9 23.21 -4.76 -6.98
CA ASN A 9 24.20 -3.75 -6.59
C ASN A 9 23.98 -3.37 -5.12
N GLN A 10 24.98 -3.68 -4.28
CA GLN A 10 24.98 -3.44 -2.84
C GLN A 10 25.14 -1.95 -2.56
N GLU A 11 24.08 -1.16 -2.73
CA GLU A 11 24.09 0.20 -2.24
C GLU A 11 23.93 0.20 -0.72
N LYS A 12 24.97 0.68 -0.04
CA LYS A 12 24.97 0.91 1.41
C LYS A 12 23.99 2.05 1.72
N ILE A 13 22.78 1.71 2.15
CA ILE A 13 21.82 2.70 2.63
C ILE A 13 22.20 3.08 4.06
N GLU A 14 22.85 4.22 4.22
CA GLU A 14 23.23 4.75 5.53
C GLU A 14 22.10 5.60 6.12
N SER A 15 21.50 5.11 7.21
CA SER A 15 20.77 5.96 8.14
C SER A 15 21.68 6.34 9.31
N LYS A 16 21.38 7.44 10.02
CA LYS A 16 22.17 7.91 11.17
C LYS A 16 22.32 6.88 12.31
N LYS A 17 21.54 5.78 12.33
CA LYS A 17 21.51 4.81 13.43
C LYS A 17 21.54 3.33 13.02
N VAL A 18 21.17 3.01 11.78
CA VAL A 18 21.12 1.63 11.27
C VAL A 18 21.91 1.54 9.97
N ILE A 19 22.74 0.51 9.86
CA ILE A 19 23.46 0.15 8.62
C ILE A 19 22.80 -1.10 8.06
N PHE A 20 22.37 -1.03 6.80
CA PHE A 20 21.97 -2.21 6.04
C PHE A 20 23.18 -2.70 5.23
N LEU A 21 23.63 -3.93 5.48
CA LEU A 21 24.69 -4.62 4.77
C LEU A 21 24.14 -5.94 4.20
N GLY A 22 23.43 -5.86 3.07
CA GLY A 22 22.78 -7.04 2.47
C GLY A 22 21.70 -7.62 3.40
N ASN A 23 21.92 -8.83 3.90
CA ASN A 23 21.00 -9.53 4.82
C ASN A 23 21.23 -9.15 6.29
N GLU A 24 22.24 -8.33 6.57
CA GLU A 24 22.60 -7.90 7.92
C GLU A 24 22.07 -6.50 8.19
N ILE A 25 21.34 -6.37 9.31
CA ILE A 25 20.92 -5.09 9.87
C ILE A 25 21.74 -4.86 11.13
N ILE A 26 22.59 -3.83 11.10
CA ILE A 26 23.46 -3.48 12.23
C ILE A 26 22.91 -2.23 12.91
N ARG A 27 22.63 -2.35 14.22
CA ARG A 27 22.34 -1.19 15.08
C ARG A 27 23.66 -0.52 15.47
N ARG A 28 23.88 0.73 15.05
CA ARG A 28 25.13 1.47 15.35
C ARG A 28 25.34 1.71 16.85
N ASP A 29 24.25 1.80 17.63
CA ASP A 29 24.30 2.15 19.05
C ASP A 29 24.52 0.94 19.98
N SER A 30 24.03 -0.24 19.62
CA SER A 30 24.19 -1.46 20.43
C SER A 30 25.18 -2.48 19.85
N GLY A 31 25.55 -2.35 18.58
CA GLY A 31 26.33 -3.38 17.87
C GLY A 31 25.54 -4.68 17.60
N GLU A 32 24.25 -4.70 17.94
CA GLU A 32 23.37 -5.84 17.72
C GLU A 32 23.16 -6.08 16.23
N ARG A 33 23.38 -7.32 15.80
CA ARG A 33 23.30 -7.75 14.41
C ARG A 33 22.09 -8.63 14.21
N TRP A 34 21.23 -8.25 13.28
CA TRP A 34 20.06 -9.02 12.89
C TRP A 34 20.28 -9.54 11.49
N PHE A 35 20.16 -10.84 11.32
CA PHE A 35 20.32 -11.50 10.03
C PHE A 35 18.95 -11.97 9.56
N LEU A 36 18.49 -11.44 8.44
CA LEU A 36 17.37 -12.03 7.74
C LEU A 36 17.85 -13.35 7.13
N THR A 37 17.22 -14.45 7.51
CA THR A 37 17.51 -15.74 6.90
C THR A 37 17.10 -15.72 5.43
N GLU A 38 17.78 -16.50 4.59
CA GLU A 38 17.40 -16.64 3.18
C GLU A 38 15.95 -17.10 3.03
N ASP A 39 15.48 -17.95 3.95
CA ASP A 39 14.10 -18.42 4.00
C ASP A 39 13.09 -17.31 4.29
N GLU A 40 13.41 -16.37 5.20
CA GLU A 40 12.55 -15.20 5.47
C GLU A 40 12.49 -14.26 4.28
N ILE A 41 13.64 -13.99 3.65
CA ILE A 41 13.71 -13.18 2.43
C ILE A 41 12.90 -13.84 1.32
N LYS A 42 13.06 -15.15 1.12
CA LYS A 42 12.31 -15.92 0.12
C LYS A 42 10.81 -15.91 0.41
N LYS A 43 10.40 -16.07 1.67
CA LYS A 43 8.98 -15.96 2.07
C LYS A 43 8.42 -14.57 1.80
N ALA A 44 9.15 -13.51 2.15
CA ALA A 44 8.74 -12.14 1.90
C ALA A 44 8.61 -11.84 0.40
N LYS A 45 9.59 -12.25 -0.42
CA LYS A 45 9.53 -12.14 -1.88
C LYS A 45 8.34 -12.90 -2.47
N ASN A 46 8.13 -14.15 -2.05
CA ASN A 46 6.98 -14.94 -2.51
C ASN A 46 5.64 -14.32 -2.11
N PHE A 47 5.57 -13.65 -0.95
CA PHE A 47 4.38 -12.95 -0.54
C PHE A 47 4.14 -11.71 -1.41
N TYR A 48 5.19 -10.91 -1.62
CA TYR A 48 5.15 -9.74 -2.50
C TYR A 48 4.70 -10.11 -3.93
N GLU A 49 5.30 -11.12 -4.54
CA GLU A 49 4.95 -11.57 -5.90
C GLU A 49 3.50 -12.07 -6.00
N LYS A 50 2.94 -12.62 -4.93
CA LYS A 50 1.54 -13.06 -4.88
C LYS A 50 0.55 -11.91 -4.73
N GLU A 51 0.94 -10.81 -4.09
CA GLU A 51 0.08 -9.65 -3.89
C GLU A 51 0.15 -8.65 -5.05
N LYS A 52 1.25 -8.68 -5.82
CA LYS A 52 1.45 -7.82 -6.99
C LYS A 52 0.38 -8.06 -8.05
N ILE A 53 -0.19 -6.98 -8.59
CA ILE A 53 -1.11 -7.06 -9.72
C ILE A 53 -0.32 -7.28 -11.02
N ASN A 54 -0.71 -8.32 -11.77
CA ASN A 54 -0.12 -8.65 -13.06
C ASN A 54 -1.20 -9.31 -13.95
N PRO A 55 -1.53 -8.77 -15.14
CA PRO A 55 -0.96 -7.58 -15.78
C PRO A 55 -1.39 -6.26 -15.13
N LEU A 56 -0.56 -5.23 -15.28
CA LEU A 56 -0.87 -3.87 -14.85
C LEU A 56 -1.78 -3.17 -15.88
N THR A 57 -3.07 -3.51 -15.86
CA THR A 57 -4.11 -2.84 -16.67
C THR A 57 -4.83 -1.77 -15.86
N LYS A 58 -5.64 -0.94 -16.52
CA LYS A 58 -6.40 0.11 -15.84
C LYS A 58 -7.44 -0.45 -14.86
N GLU A 59 -8.02 -1.60 -15.18
CA GLU A 59 -8.97 -2.33 -14.37
C GLU A 59 -8.31 -2.90 -13.11
N ASN A 60 -7.18 -3.60 -13.27
CA ASN A 60 -6.44 -4.15 -12.14
C ASN A 60 -5.85 -3.07 -11.24
N LEU A 61 -5.40 -1.96 -11.84
CA LEU A 61 -4.92 -0.78 -11.11
C LEU A 61 -6.05 -0.17 -10.26
N TYR A 62 -7.24 -0.03 -10.82
CA TYR A 62 -8.39 0.47 -10.07
C TYR A 62 -8.72 -0.45 -8.88
N LEU A 63 -8.78 -1.76 -9.12
CA LEU A 63 -9.05 -2.75 -8.06
C LEU A 63 -7.97 -2.74 -6.97
N ALA A 64 -6.69 -2.56 -7.33
CA ALA A 64 -5.62 -2.40 -6.34
C ALA A 64 -5.80 -1.14 -5.48
N GLY A 65 -6.32 -0.05 -6.06
CA GLY A 65 -6.68 1.15 -5.31
C GLY A 65 -7.80 0.91 -4.31
N ILE A 66 -8.85 0.18 -4.72
CA ILE A 66 -9.93 -0.24 -3.82
C ILE A 66 -9.40 -1.16 -2.72
N ASP A 67 -8.56 -2.14 -3.07
CA ASP A 67 -7.93 -3.06 -2.14
C ASP A 67 -7.13 -2.31 -1.08
N ALA A 68 -6.31 -1.34 -1.48
CA ALA A 68 -5.55 -0.49 -0.57
C ALA A 68 -6.46 0.34 0.35
N ILE A 69 -7.54 0.93 -0.16
CA ILE A 69 -8.50 1.68 0.68
C ILE A 69 -9.19 0.76 1.68
N LEU A 70 -9.56 -0.46 1.27
CA LEU A 70 -10.17 -1.45 2.15
C LEU A 70 -9.23 -1.95 3.25
N SER A 71 -7.91 -1.78 3.08
CA SER A 71 -6.91 -2.13 4.09
C SER A 71 -6.91 -1.20 5.31
N ILE A 72 -7.65 -0.08 5.27
CA ILE A 72 -7.69 0.89 6.36
C ILE A 72 -8.38 0.28 7.59
N GLY A 73 -7.57 -0.08 8.59
CA GLY A 73 -8.04 -0.65 9.85
C GLY A 73 -8.53 -2.10 9.76
N GLU A 74 -8.23 -2.79 8.66
CA GLU A 74 -8.63 -4.16 8.40
C GLU A 74 -7.42 -5.09 8.23
N ASN A 75 -7.64 -6.37 8.49
CA ASN A 75 -6.66 -7.40 8.14
C ASN A 75 -6.86 -7.87 6.68
N SER A 76 -5.79 -8.37 6.07
CA SER A 76 -5.76 -8.80 4.66
C SER A 76 -6.88 -9.82 4.32
N LYS A 77 -7.13 -10.82 5.20
CA LYS A 77 -8.18 -11.83 4.97
C LYS A 77 -9.57 -11.20 4.82
N LYS A 78 -9.92 -10.25 5.68
CA LYS A 78 -11.23 -9.57 5.63
C LYS A 78 -11.32 -8.62 4.44
N GLN A 79 -10.26 -7.84 4.19
CA GLN A 79 -10.14 -6.95 3.04
C GLN A 79 -10.40 -7.70 1.72
N LYS A 80 -9.71 -8.81 1.45
CA LYS A 80 -9.88 -9.60 0.22
C LYS A 80 -11.29 -10.16 0.07
N LYS A 81 -11.93 -10.56 1.17
CA LYS A 81 -13.34 -11.01 1.15
C LYS A 81 -14.31 -9.88 0.79
N ILE A 82 -14.08 -8.67 1.31
CA ILE A 82 -14.90 -7.50 0.97
C ILE A 82 -14.72 -7.16 -0.51
N LEU A 83 -13.47 -7.10 -0.99
CA LEU A 83 -13.18 -6.81 -2.40
C LEU A 83 -13.88 -7.81 -3.33
N LYS A 84 -13.79 -9.11 -3.04
CA LYS A 84 -14.51 -10.14 -3.80
C LYS A 84 -16.02 -9.91 -3.81
N LYS A 85 -16.64 -9.59 -2.68
CA LYS A 85 -18.07 -9.27 -2.62
C LYS A 85 -18.44 -8.04 -3.47
N LEU A 86 -17.59 -7.02 -3.53
CA LEU A 86 -17.81 -5.87 -4.41
C LEU A 86 -17.78 -6.31 -5.88
N GLN A 87 -16.79 -7.12 -6.27
CA GLN A 87 -16.68 -7.67 -7.62
C GLN A 87 -17.88 -8.54 -8.00
N ASP A 88 -18.28 -9.47 -7.13
CA ASP A 88 -19.44 -10.33 -7.32
C ASP A 88 -20.76 -9.52 -7.45
N ALA A 89 -20.81 -8.33 -6.83
CA ALA A 89 -21.93 -7.39 -6.94
C ALA A 89 -21.86 -6.47 -8.17
N GLY A 90 -20.83 -6.59 -9.03
CA GLY A 90 -20.59 -5.73 -10.19
C GLY A 90 -20.13 -4.31 -9.81
N LEU A 91 -19.46 -4.15 -8.67
CA LEU A 91 -18.88 -2.90 -8.18
C LEU A 91 -17.34 -2.92 -8.34
N ASP A 92 -16.90 -3.28 -9.55
CA ASP A 92 -15.50 -3.48 -9.94
C ASP A 92 -14.96 -2.40 -10.88
N GLU A 93 -15.81 -1.43 -11.26
CA GLU A 93 -15.46 -0.35 -12.17
C GLU A 93 -15.88 1.01 -11.60
N PRO A 94 -15.11 2.09 -11.88
CA PRO A 94 -15.41 3.42 -11.34
C PRO A 94 -16.81 3.92 -11.68
N LYS A 95 -17.24 3.76 -12.94
CA LYS A 95 -18.56 4.22 -13.40
C LYS A 95 -19.70 3.46 -12.72
N LYS A 96 -19.54 2.15 -12.51
CA LYS A 96 -20.54 1.31 -11.82
C LYS A 96 -20.66 1.71 -10.35
N ILE A 97 -19.54 1.97 -9.67
CA ILE A 97 -19.55 2.45 -8.28
C ILE A 97 -20.26 3.81 -8.17
N ILE A 98 -19.94 4.75 -9.06
CA ILE A 98 -20.56 6.09 -9.04
C ILE A 98 -22.07 5.99 -9.28
N GLY A 99 -22.51 5.19 -10.27
CA GLY A 99 -23.93 5.01 -10.58
C GLY A 99 -24.71 4.17 -9.56
N GLN A 100 -24.02 3.44 -8.68
CA GLN A 100 -24.63 2.54 -7.68
C GLN A 100 -24.11 2.83 -6.26
N ALA A 101 -23.93 4.11 -5.91
CA ALA A 101 -23.39 4.53 -4.62
C ALA A 101 -24.18 3.97 -3.42
N ASP A 102 -25.51 3.95 -3.50
CA ASP A 102 -26.38 3.40 -2.46
C ASP A 102 -26.16 1.89 -2.26
N LYS A 103 -25.95 1.16 -3.36
CA LYS A 103 -25.65 -0.28 -3.33
C LYS A 103 -24.30 -0.54 -2.66
N LEU A 104 -23.28 0.26 -2.97
CA LEU A 104 -21.97 0.21 -2.33
C LEU A 104 -22.11 0.43 -0.81
N GLU A 105 -22.81 1.49 -0.41
CA GLU A 105 -23.00 1.82 1.00
C GLU A 105 -23.76 0.73 1.75
N LYS A 106 -24.85 0.21 1.16
CA LYS A 106 -25.63 -0.90 1.71
C LYS A 106 -24.77 -2.16 1.89
N LEU A 107 -24.03 -2.55 0.85
CA LEU A 107 -23.17 -3.75 0.89
C LEU A 107 -22.11 -3.63 1.98
N LEU A 108 -21.47 -2.47 2.12
CA LEU A 108 -20.44 -2.26 3.14
C LEU A 108 -21.02 -2.10 4.56
N LYS A 109 -22.27 -1.63 4.72
CA LYS A 109 -22.94 -1.50 6.02
C LYS A 109 -23.55 -2.79 6.55
N GLU A 110 -24.14 -3.58 5.66
CA GLU A 110 -24.98 -4.72 6.00
C GLU A 110 -24.29 -6.08 5.79
N SER A 111 -23.07 -6.10 5.22
CA SER A 111 -22.37 -7.37 5.06
C SER A 111 -21.83 -7.94 6.38
N ASP A 112 -21.74 -9.27 6.46
CA ASP A 112 -21.02 -10.00 7.52
C ASP A 112 -19.55 -9.58 7.64
N TYR A 113 -19.04 -8.85 6.65
CA TYR A 113 -17.68 -8.35 6.56
C TYR A 113 -17.63 -6.83 6.64
N LYS A 114 -18.59 -6.20 7.31
CA LYS A 114 -18.64 -4.75 7.58
C LYS A 114 -17.25 -4.22 8.01
N PRO A 115 -16.65 -3.28 7.26
CA PRO A 115 -15.37 -2.71 7.64
C PRO A 115 -15.52 -1.85 8.89
N ARG A 116 -14.45 -1.73 9.68
CA ARG A 116 -14.37 -0.96 10.92
C ARG A 116 -14.86 0.48 10.72
N PHE A 117 -14.48 1.06 9.59
CA PHE A 117 -14.86 2.43 9.21
C PHE A 117 -15.94 2.45 8.11
N TYR A 118 -17.01 1.66 8.28
CA TYR A 118 -18.11 1.53 7.32
C TYR A 118 -18.80 2.82 6.88
N ASN A 119 -18.71 3.91 7.65
CA ASN A 119 -19.26 5.21 7.25
C ASN A 119 -18.30 6.06 6.39
N LYS A 120 -17.00 5.72 6.40
CA LYS A 120 -15.94 6.48 5.71
C LYS A 120 -15.46 5.76 4.46
N ILE A 121 -15.29 4.43 4.53
CA ILE A 121 -14.83 3.61 3.41
C ILE A 121 -15.69 3.76 2.15
N PRO A 122 -17.04 3.73 2.19
CA PRO A 122 -17.84 3.96 0.98
C PRO A 122 -17.56 5.34 0.35
N LYS A 123 -17.39 6.37 1.18
CA LYS A 123 -17.08 7.73 0.72
C LYS A 123 -15.70 7.81 0.08
N PHE A 124 -14.70 7.12 0.66
CA PHE A 124 -13.37 7.04 0.08
C PHE A 124 -13.37 6.30 -1.25
N ILE A 125 -14.05 5.15 -1.34
CA ILE A 125 -14.17 4.38 -2.58
C ILE A 125 -14.89 5.20 -3.67
N LEU A 126 -15.99 5.87 -3.32
CA LEU A 126 -16.72 6.73 -4.26
C LEU A 126 -15.85 7.90 -4.74
N GLY A 127 -15.18 8.58 -3.80
CA GLY A 127 -14.27 9.68 -4.10
C GLY A 127 -13.08 9.25 -4.96
N PHE A 128 -12.48 8.10 -4.65
CA PHE A 128 -11.42 7.48 -5.45
C PHE A 128 -11.91 7.13 -6.85
N SER A 129 -13.13 6.60 -7.00
CA SER A 129 -13.72 6.27 -8.30
C SER A 129 -13.89 7.51 -9.19
N SER A 130 -14.40 8.61 -8.61
CA SER A 130 -14.51 9.89 -9.32
C SER A 130 -13.14 10.48 -9.69
N TRP A 131 -12.16 10.37 -8.79
CA TRP A 131 -10.77 10.78 -9.06
C TRP A 131 -10.13 9.96 -10.18
N PHE A 132 -10.30 8.64 -10.16
CA PHE A 132 -9.69 7.71 -11.10
C PHE A 132 -10.14 7.94 -12.56
N LEU A 133 -11.37 8.42 -12.75
CA LEU A 133 -11.90 8.75 -14.07
C LEU A 133 -11.36 10.07 -14.62
N ARG A 134 -11.06 11.05 -13.77
CA ARG A 134 -10.62 12.39 -14.18
C ARG A 134 -9.10 12.57 -14.19
N SER A 135 -8.38 11.79 -13.39
CA SER A 135 -6.93 11.91 -13.25
C SER A 135 -6.17 11.22 -14.38
N ASN A 136 -5.05 11.82 -14.79
CA ASN A 136 -4.10 11.18 -15.70
C ASN A 136 -3.09 10.28 -14.98
N LEU A 137 -2.99 10.37 -13.65
CA LEU A 137 -2.00 9.63 -12.85
C LEU A 137 -2.09 8.10 -13.04
N PRO A 138 -3.27 7.47 -13.17
CA PRO A 138 -3.35 6.04 -13.49
C PRO A 138 -2.61 5.66 -14.79
N ASN A 139 -2.69 6.52 -15.82
CA ASN A 139 -1.99 6.29 -17.08
C ASN A 139 -0.49 6.48 -16.93
N GLU A 140 -0.05 7.44 -16.13
CA GLU A 140 1.37 7.66 -15.80
C GLU A 140 1.97 6.44 -15.09
N ILE A 141 1.24 5.87 -14.12
CA ILE A 141 1.64 4.67 -13.38
C ILE A 141 1.78 3.44 -14.28
N ILE A 142 0.86 3.27 -15.24
CA ILE A 142 0.91 2.17 -16.22
C ILE A 142 2.11 2.35 -17.17
N ARG A 143 2.38 3.59 -17.61
CA ARG A 143 3.47 3.92 -18.54
C ARG A 143 4.86 3.84 -17.91
N ASP A 144 4.97 3.99 -16.59
CA ASP A 144 6.25 3.80 -15.88
C ASP A 144 6.60 2.31 -15.79
N THR A 145 7.24 1.81 -16.84
CA THR A 145 7.66 0.40 -16.95
C THR A 145 8.85 0.06 -16.05
N LYS A 146 9.69 1.06 -15.71
CA LYS A 146 10.86 0.87 -14.85
C LYS A 146 10.55 0.98 -13.36
N LYS A 147 9.38 1.51 -12.99
CA LYS A 147 8.91 1.65 -11.61
C LYS A 147 9.82 2.55 -10.74
N GLU A 148 10.48 3.51 -11.37
CA GLU A 148 11.41 4.42 -10.69
C GLU A 148 10.68 5.58 -9.98
N LYS A 149 9.46 5.93 -10.42
CA LYS A 149 8.74 7.11 -9.91
C LYS A 149 7.87 6.86 -8.67
N GLY A 150 8.03 5.71 -8.01
CA GLY A 150 7.17 5.32 -6.89
C GLY A 150 7.06 6.37 -5.78
N ILE A 151 8.18 6.98 -5.35
CA ILE A 151 8.15 8.02 -4.30
C ILE A 151 7.38 9.26 -4.77
N GLU A 152 7.60 9.71 -6.00
CA GLU A 152 6.89 10.85 -6.59
C GLU A 152 5.37 10.58 -6.67
N PHE A 153 4.99 9.39 -7.14
CA PHE A 153 3.58 9.00 -7.21
C PHE A 153 2.95 8.89 -5.82
N ARG A 154 3.68 8.37 -4.82
CA ARG A 154 3.19 8.29 -3.44
C ARG A 154 2.84 9.68 -2.93
N ASP A 155 3.73 10.64 -3.14
CA ASP A 155 3.54 12.01 -2.64
C ASP A 155 2.37 12.69 -3.33
N LYS A 156 2.24 12.54 -4.66
CA LYS A 156 1.06 13.02 -5.41
C LYS A 156 -0.24 12.42 -4.90
N LEU A 157 -0.27 11.11 -4.61
CA LEU A 157 -1.45 10.41 -4.12
C LEU A 157 -1.81 10.82 -2.69
N ALA A 158 -0.80 11.04 -1.84
CA ALA A 158 -0.96 11.28 -0.40
C ALA A 158 -1.07 12.76 0.00
N ASP A 159 -0.79 13.69 -0.93
CA ASP A 159 -0.85 15.11 -0.67
C ASP A 159 -2.27 15.57 -0.33
N ARG A 160 -2.43 16.06 0.91
CA ARG A 160 -3.71 16.54 1.44
C ARG A 160 -4.05 17.96 0.99
N HIS A 161 -3.06 18.70 0.48
CA HIS A 161 -3.19 20.10 0.05
C HIS A 161 -3.35 20.21 -1.47
N SER A 162 -3.08 19.14 -2.21
CA SER A 162 -3.33 19.08 -3.65
C SER A 162 -4.81 19.24 -3.97
N LEU A 163 -5.10 20.02 -5.02
CA LEU A 163 -6.43 20.09 -5.64
C LEU A 163 -6.87 18.72 -6.20
N ASP A 164 -5.91 17.87 -6.53
CA ASP A 164 -6.10 16.51 -7.02
C ASP A 164 -5.98 15.45 -5.92
N LYS A 165 -6.14 15.84 -4.65
CA LYS A 165 -6.14 14.94 -3.50
C LYS A 165 -6.99 13.70 -3.76
N VAL A 166 -6.43 12.54 -3.45
CA VAL A 166 -7.09 11.25 -3.65
C VAL A 166 -7.79 10.81 -2.36
N PRO A 167 -9.14 10.72 -2.33
CA PRO A 167 -9.86 10.32 -1.12
C PRO A 167 -9.46 8.92 -0.65
N GLY A 168 -9.17 8.79 0.65
CA GLY A 168 -8.75 7.52 1.26
C GLY A 168 -7.27 7.15 1.07
N MET A 169 -6.51 7.88 0.26
CA MET A 169 -5.08 7.63 0.04
C MET A 169 -4.22 8.47 0.97
N GLY A 170 -4.04 8.02 2.23
CA GLY A 170 -2.96 8.56 3.08
C GLY A 170 -1.59 7.99 2.67
N PRO A 171 -0.47 8.46 3.26
CA PRO A 171 0.87 7.99 2.92
C PRO A 171 1.01 6.45 2.94
N LYS A 172 0.51 5.79 3.98
CA LYS A 172 0.51 4.31 4.08
C LYS A 172 -0.28 3.66 2.93
N VAL A 173 -1.49 4.16 2.66
CA VAL A 173 -2.40 3.56 1.68
C VAL A 173 -1.87 3.78 0.26
N ALA A 174 -1.34 4.98 -0.02
CA ALA A 174 -0.66 5.30 -1.27
C ALA A 174 0.57 4.41 -1.49
N SER A 175 1.39 4.21 -0.45
CA SER A 175 2.51 3.27 -0.52
C SER A 175 2.05 1.85 -0.83
N LEU A 176 1.01 1.34 -0.14
CA LEU A 176 0.48 0.00 -0.37
C LEU A 176 -0.03 -0.15 -1.80
N PHE A 177 -0.79 0.82 -2.29
CA PHE A 177 -1.27 0.85 -3.65
C PHE A 177 -0.13 0.73 -4.67
N LEU A 178 0.95 1.49 -4.50
CA LEU A 178 2.11 1.42 -5.40
C LEU A 178 2.88 0.11 -5.27
N VAL A 179 3.04 -0.44 -4.07
CA VAL A 179 3.65 -1.75 -3.86
C VAL A 179 2.85 -2.84 -4.58
N LEU A 180 1.52 -2.83 -4.49
CA LEU A 180 0.65 -3.73 -5.27
C LEU A 180 0.89 -3.58 -6.79
N CYS A 181 1.18 -2.36 -7.27
CA CYS A 181 1.50 -2.07 -8.67
C CYS A 181 2.93 -2.44 -9.09
N GLY A 182 3.73 -3.01 -8.19
CA GLY A 182 5.08 -3.46 -8.48
C GLY A 182 6.19 -2.46 -8.21
N TYR A 183 5.93 -1.37 -7.48
CA TYR A 183 6.98 -0.41 -7.10
C TYR A 183 7.72 -0.91 -5.86
N GLU A 184 9.02 -1.15 -5.99
CA GLU A 184 9.88 -1.65 -4.92
C GLU A 184 10.58 -0.52 -4.15
N ASN A 185 10.63 0.68 -4.72
CA ASN A 185 11.26 1.86 -4.12
C ASN A 185 10.34 2.61 -3.14
N VAL A 186 9.23 2.00 -2.72
CA VAL A 186 8.26 2.58 -1.79
C VAL A 186 8.01 1.61 -0.65
N ALA A 187 8.14 2.09 0.59
CA ALA A 187 7.83 1.31 1.79
C ALA A 187 6.41 1.61 2.29
N VAL A 188 5.66 0.55 2.62
CA VAL A 188 4.43 0.65 3.40
C VAL A 188 4.83 0.71 4.86
N LEU A 189 4.59 1.82 5.56
CA LEU A 189 4.87 1.93 6.99
C LEU A 189 3.56 2.01 7.75
N ASP A 190 3.24 0.99 8.54
CA ASP A 190 2.08 0.99 9.43
C ASP A 190 2.49 1.12 10.90
N LEU A 191 1.49 1.20 11.79
CA LEU A 191 1.74 1.34 13.23
C LEU A 191 2.58 0.18 13.79
N HIS A 192 2.41 -1.04 13.30
CA HIS A 192 3.20 -2.18 13.75
C HIS A 192 4.65 -2.07 13.30
N MET A 193 4.89 -1.65 12.06
CA MET A 193 6.22 -1.36 11.55
C MET A 193 6.87 -0.18 12.28
N TRP A 194 6.12 0.88 12.57
CA TRP A 194 6.61 1.99 13.38
C TRP A 194 6.97 1.56 14.80
N ARG A 195 6.13 0.73 15.44
CA ARG A 195 6.44 0.16 16.76
C ARG A 195 7.68 -0.73 16.72
N PHE A 196 7.79 -1.57 15.70
CA PHE A 196 8.95 -2.42 15.46
C PHE A 196 10.20 -1.56 15.29
N LEU A 197 10.19 -0.57 14.39
CA LEU A 197 11.31 0.36 14.18
C LEU A 197 11.63 1.20 15.42
N ASN A 198 10.63 1.57 16.23
CA ASN A 198 10.89 2.33 17.45
C ASN A 198 11.55 1.44 18.52
N ALA A 199 10.98 0.26 18.80
CA ALA A 199 11.52 -0.73 19.72
C ALA A 199 12.94 -1.18 19.31
N HIS A 200 13.16 -1.34 18.00
CA HIS A 200 14.37 -1.92 17.43
C HIS A 200 15.28 -0.93 16.71
N SER A 201 15.05 0.38 16.75
CA SER A 201 15.99 1.36 16.16
C SER A 201 16.04 2.71 16.89
N LYS A 202 15.33 2.86 18.02
CA LYS A 202 15.23 4.13 18.78
C LYS A 202 14.98 5.31 17.84
N PHE A 203 14.01 5.16 16.94
CA PHE A 203 13.55 6.26 16.09
C PHE A 203 13.06 7.38 17.02
N PRO A 204 13.59 8.62 16.90
CA PRO A 204 13.33 9.68 17.87
C PRO A 204 11.92 10.29 17.77
N GLU A 205 11.11 9.87 16.80
CA GLU A 205 9.78 10.43 16.59
C GLU A 205 8.74 9.79 17.50
N LYS A 206 7.91 10.63 18.14
CA LYS A 206 6.71 10.18 18.86
C LYS A 206 5.83 9.41 17.88
N ILE A 207 5.47 8.18 18.25
CA ILE A 207 4.51 7.37 17.50
C ILE A 207 3.23 8.21 17.31
N PRO A 208 2.75 8.42 16.07
CA PRO A 208 1.48 9.09 15.85
C PRO A 208 0.37 8.32 16.57
N ASP A 209 -0.27 8.95 17.57
CA ASP A 209 -1.43 8.34 18.24
C ASP A 209 -2.64 8.43 17.29
N GLU A 210 -3.12 7.27 16.84
CA GLU A 210 -4.27 7.16 15.93
C GLU A 210 -5.56 7.76 16.54
N ARG A 211 -5.59 8.03 17.85
CA ARG A 211 -6.72 8.69 18.54
C ARG A 211 -6.81 10.19 18.26
N HIS A 212 -5.76 10.83 17.73
CA HIS A 212 -5.72 12.27 17.49
C HIS A 212 -5.47 12.65 16.03
N SER A 213 -5.08 11.70 15.18
CA SER A 213 -5.19 11.88 13.74
C SER A 213 -6.67 11.71 13.37
N GLY A 214 -7.36 12.79 13.00
CA GLY A 214 -8.78 12.78 12.60
C GLY A 214 -9.08 11.96 11.34
N LEU A 215 -8.75 10.67 11.35
CA LEU A 215 -9.18 9.65 10.40
C LEU A 215 -10.64 9.36 10.58
#